data_AF-A0A519IF99-F1
#
_entry.id   AF-A0A519IF99-F1
#
_cell.length_a   1.000
_cell.length_b   1.000
_cell.length_c   1.000
_cell.angle_alpha   90.00
_cell.angle_beta   90.00
_cell.angle_gamma   90.00
#
_symmetry.space_group_name_H-M   'P 1'
#
loop_
_entity.id
_entity.type
_entity.pdbx_description
1 polymer ?
#
loop_
_entity_poly.entity_id
_entity_poly.type
_entity_poly.pdbx_seq_one_letter_code
_entity_poly.pdbx_strand_id
1 'polypeptide(L)'
;SGYEIGKQVGVGLLAEMKARGWKPEEVGVLRVAFDQLPTAKERTMGAVDALKAGGMPLANVVDAPQAKTDTESAFNAANIAFTKNARFKKWVAFGLNDEAALGAVRAAEGRGIKQDAMLAIGIGGSQTALNEFTKPTPTGFFGTVLISPRRHGYETAVAVYEWATAGKKPPPVTLTSGVLMTRANQAEVRKQMGL
;
A
#
# COMPACT_ATOMS: atom_id res chain seq x y z
N SER A 1 -8.12 -10.18 -6.19
CA SER A 1 -9.05 -9.47 -5.27
C SER A 1 -8.28 -8.39 -4.54
N GLY A 2 -8.97 -7.50 -3.80
CA GLY A 2 -8.27 -6.51 -2.94
C GLY A 2 -7.37 -7.19 -1.91
N TYR A 3 -7.83 -8.32 -1.38
CA TYR A 3 -7.10 -9.12 -0.40
C TYR A 3 -5.76 -9.67 -0.93
N GLU A 4 -5.74 -10.26 -2.13
CA GLU A 4 -4.49 -10.77 -2.73
C GLU A 4 -3.52 -9.64 -3.09
N ILE A 5 -4.02 -8.47 -3.48
CA ILE A 5 -3.19 -7.27 -3.67
C ILE A 5 -2.59 -6.83 -2.32
N GLY A 6 -3.39 -6.86 -1.25
CA GLY A 6 -2.93 -6.63 0.11
C GLY A 6 -1.81 -7.57 0.54
N LYS A 7 -1.92 -8.87 0.25
CA LYS A 7 -0.85 -9.83 0.55
C LYS A 7 0.46 -9.47 -0.13
N GLN A 8 0.43 -8.98 -1.37
CA GLN A 8 1.64 -8.53 -2.08
C GLN A 8 2.34 -7.37 -1.34
N VAL A 9 1.57 -6.46 -0.73
CA VAL A 9 2.11 -5.40 0.15
C VAL A 9 2.85 -6.03 1.34
N GLY A 10 2.21 -6.94 2.08
CA GLY A 10 2.82 -7.59 3.24
C GLY A 10 4.08 -8.40 2.89
N VAL A 11 4.05 -9.14 1.78
CA VAL A 11 5.23 -9.87 1.26
C VAL A 11 6.37 -8.91 0.90
N GLY A 12 6.06 -7.79 0.23
CA GLY A 12 7.06 -6.77 -0.10
C GLY A 12 7.69 -6.14 1.14
N LEU A 13 6.88 -5.84 2.16
CA LEU A 13 7.35 -5.30 3.44
C LEU A 13 8.29 -6.30 4.14
N LEU A 14 7.91 -7.58 4.22
CA LEU A 14 8.76 -8.62 4.84
C LEU A 14 10.10 -8.78 4.11
N ALA A 15 10.07 -8.80 2.78
CA ALA A 15 11.28 -8.95 1.96
C ALA A 15 12.26 -7.80 2.22
N GLU A 16 11.75 -6.56 2.24
CA GLU A 16 12.59 -5.38 2.47
C GLU A 16 13.03 -5.26 3.93
N MET A 17 12.18 -5.61 4.91
CA MET A 17 12.59 -5.71 6.32
C MET A 17 13.76 -6.68 6.49
N LYS A 18 13.67 -7.86 5.85
CA LYS A 18 14.74 -8.86 5.87
C LYS A 18 16.02 -8.32 5.23
N ALA A 19 15.92 -7.65 4.08
CA ALA A 19 17.06 -7.03 3.42
C ALA A 19 17.75 -5.97 4.30
N ARG A 20 16.99 -5.24 5.11
CA ARG A 20 17.49 -4.26 6.10
C ARG A 20 17.96 -4.88 7.41
N GLY A 21 17.83 -6.20 7.61
CA GLY A 21 18.14 -6.88 8.86
C GLY A 21 17.26 -6.45 10.04
N TRP A 22 16.03 -5.99 9.77
CA TRP A 22 15.10 -5.62 10.84
C TRP A 22 14.49 -6.85 11.48
N LYS A 23 14.50 -6.89 12.82
CA LYS A 23 13.87 -7.95 13.61
C LYS A 23 12.36 -7.67 13.75
N PRO A 24 11.49 -8.63 13.40
CA PRO A 24 10.04 -8.45 13.49
C PRO A 24 9.53 -7.91 14.84
N GLU A 25 10.16 -8.33 15.94
CA GLU A 25 9.75 -8.01 17.31
C GLU A 25 9.96 -6.52 17.66
N GLU A 26 10.92 -5.87 16.99
CA GLU A 26 11.30 -4.47 17.24
C GLU A 26 10.56 -3.47 16.34
N VAL A 27 9.72 -3.95 15.42
CA VAL A 27 9.09 -3.16 14.36
C VAL A 27 7.59 -3.00 14.62
N GLY A 28 7.12 -1.76 14.65
CA GLY A 28 5.70 -1.45 14.67
C GLY A 28 5.07 -1.61 13.29
N VAL A 29 3.85 -2.14 13.22
CA VAL A 29 3.07 -2.30 11.99
C VAL A 29 1.92 -1.30 12.01
N LEU A 30 2.06 -0.20 11.26
CA LEU A 30 1.01 0.80 11.15
C LEU A 30 0.01 0.45 10.04
N ARG A 31 -1.21 0.06 10.43
CA ARG A 31 -2.31 -0.19 9.51
C ARG A 31 -3.18 1.05 9.39
N VAL A 32 -3.04 1.81 8.30
CA VAL A 32 -3.93 2.95 8.02
C VAL A 32 -5.26 2.42 7.51
N ALA A 33 -6.27 2.42 8.37
CA ALA A 33 -7.50 1.65 8.22
C ALA A 33 -8.68 2.51 7.75
N PHE A 34 -9.52 1.95 6.87
CA PHE A 34 -10.79 2.54 6.45
C PHE A 34 -11.84 1.43 6.26
N ASP A 35 -12.12 0.71 7.35
CA ASP A 35 -12.77 -0.60 7.32
C ASP A 35 -14.25 -0.58 6.91
N GLN A 36 -14.86 0.61 6.83
CA GLN A 36 -16.21 0.80 6.30
C GLN A 36 -16.30 0.60 4.78
N LEU A 37 -15.16 0.65 4.06
CA LEU A 37 -15.09 0.34 2.64
C LEU A 37 -14.56 -1.10 2.46
N PRO A 38 -15.36 -2.05 1.92
CA PRO A 38 -14.97 -3.46 1.84
C PRO A 38 -13.63 -3.70 1.14
N THR A 39 -13.37 -3.07 0.00
CA THR A 39 -12.09 -3.23 -0.72
C THR A 39 -10.89 -2.69 0.08
N ALA A 40 -11.09 -1.65 0.89
CA ALA A 40 -10.05 -1.10 1.76
C ALA A 40 -9.73 -2.04 2.91
N LYS A 41 -10.78 -2.60 3.53
CA LYS A 41 -10.64 -3.64 4.56
C LYS A 41 -9.91 -4.85 4.00
N GLU A 42 -10.32 -5.36 2.84
CA GLU A 42 -9.65 -6.50 2.18
C GLU A 42 -8.15 -6.26 1.97
N ARG A 43 -7.76 -5.12 1.40
CA ARG A 43 -6.35 -4.78 1.13
C ARG A 43 -5.53 -4.75 2.42
N THR A 44 -6.01 -4.04 3.44
CA THR A 44 -5.26 -3.90 4.70
C THR A 44 -5.20 -5.22 5.46
N MET A 45 -6.27 -6.01 5.48
CA MET A 45 -6.27 -7.33 6.12
C MET A 45 -5.35 -8.32 5.38
N GLY A 46 -5.34 -8.31 4.05
CA GLY A 46 -4.40 -9.15 3.28
C GLY A 46 -2.94 -8.86 3.59
N ALA A 47 -2.59 -7.57 3.80
CA ALA A 47 -1.26 -7.18 4.22
C ALA A 47 -0.94 -7.65 5.66
N VAL A 48 -1.88 -7.48 6.60
CA VAL A 48 -1.74 -7.97 7.99
C VAL A 48 -1.53 -9.48 8.02
N ASP A 49 -2.32 -10.24 7.26
CA ASP A 49 -2.24 -11.71 7.26
C ASP A 49 -0.92 -12.20 6.65
N ALA A 50 -0.43 -11.55 5.60
CA ALA A 50 0.90 -11.83 5.05
C ALA A 50 2.01 -11.51 6.06
N LEU A 51 1.96 -10.36 6.74
CA LEU A 51 2.92 -9.98 7.78
C LEU A 51 2.93 -10.98 8.94
N LYS A 52 1.74 -11.39 9.40
CA LYS A 52 1.56 -12.40 10.45
C LYS A 52 2.15 -13.74 10.03
N ALA A 53 1.87 -14.18 8.80
CA ALA A 53 2.45 -15.41 8.25
C ALA A 53 3.98 -15.34 8.14
N GLY A 54 4.55 -14.14 7.94
CA GLY A 54 5.98 -13.87 7.94
C GLY A 54 6.61 -13.67 9.32
N GLY A 55 5.88 -13.90 10.40
CA GLY A 55 6.41 -13.84 11.77
C GLY A 55 6.29 -12.49 12.47
N MET A 56 5.60 -11.49 11.89
CA MET A 56 5.31 -10.26 12.62
C MET A 56 4.38 -10.54 13.81
N PRO A 57 4.73 -10.11 15.04
CA PRO A 57 3.85 -10.27 16.19
C PRO A 57 2.56 -9.47 16.01
N LEU A 58 1.40 -10.10 16.28
CA LEU A 58 0.11 -9.41 16.18
C LEU A 58 0.02 -8.20 17.12
N ALA A 59 0.69 -8.28 18.28
CA ALA A 59 0.79 -7.18 19.25
C ALA A 59 1.55 -5.95 18.71
N ASN A 60 2.26 -6.08 17.59
CA ASN A 60 2.94 -4.97 16.92
C ASN A 60 2.04 -4.25 15.91
N VAL A 61 0.86 -4.79 15.60
CA VAL A 61 -0.13 -4.14 14.73
C VAL A 61 -0.82 -3.02 15.48
N VAL A 62 -0.74 -1.82 14.90
CA VAL A 62 -1.34 -0.59 15.41
C VAL A 62 -2.29 -0.05 14.35
N ASP A 63 -3.58 -0.06 14.67
CA ASP A 63 -4.60 0.49 13.80
C ASP A 63 -4.63 2.01 13.87
N ALA A 64 -4.65 2.63 12.69
CA ALA A 64 -4.77 4.07 12.50
C ALA A 64 -5.99 4.34 11.60
N PRO A 65 -7.21 4.40 12.17
CA PRO A 65 -8.41 4.65 11.40
C PRO A 65 -8.41 6.07 10.84
N GLN A 66 -8.50 6.21 9.53
CA GLN A 66 -8.56 7.49 8.84
C GLN A 66 -10.03 7.92 8.61
N ALA A 67 -10.28 9.23 8.58
CA ALA A 67 -11.62 9.77 8.35
C ALA A 67 -12.06 9.72 6.87
N LYS A 68 -11.12 9.88 5.95
CA LYS A 68 -11.30 9.83 4.49
C LYS A 68 -10.13 9.10 3.84
N THR A 69 -10.29 8.72 2.57
CA THR A 69 -9.27 8.01 1.80
C THR A 69 -8.30 8.96 1.09
N ASP A 70 -7.75 9.91 1.84
CA ASP A 70 -6.81 10.92 1.38
C ASP A 70 -5.54 10.98 2.26
N THR A 71 -4.51 11.65 1.75
CA THR A 71 -3.20 11.76 2.41
C THR A 71 -3.29 12.49 3.76
N GLU A 72 -4.15 13.50 3.86
CA GLU A 72 -4.31 14.31 5.08
C GLU A 72 -4.92 13.50 6.23
N SER A 73 -6.00 12.76 5.96
CA SER A 73 -6.66 11.91 6.95
C SER A 73 -5.73 10.79 7.41
N ALA A 74 -4.97 10.20 6.48
CA ALA A 74 -3.95 9.20 6.80
C ALA A 74 -2.83 9.77 7.67
N PHE A 75 -2.35 10.98 7.35
CA PHE A 75 -1.35 11.70 8.15
C PHE A 75 -1.84 11.95 9.58
N ASN A 76 -3.07 12.43 9.73
CA ASN A 76 -3.67 12.68 11.05
C ASN A 76 -3.80 11.38 11.87
N ALA A 77 -4.30 10.32 11.26
CA ALA A 77 -4.44 9.01 11.92
C ALA A 77 -3.07 8.43 12.33
N ALA A 78 -2.08 8.48 11.44
CA ALA A 78 -0.73 8.01 11.69
C ALA A 78 -0.04 8.79 12.83
N ASN A 79 -0.20 10.11 12.90
CA ASN A 79 0.36 10.93 13.98
C ASN A 79 -0.17 10.52 15.36
N ILE A 80 -1.47 10.25 15.47
CA ILE A 80 -2.08 9.75 16.71
C ILE A 80 -1.49 8.39 17.07
N ALA A 81 -1.39 7.48 16.10
CA ALA A 81 -0.85 6.14 16.31
C ALA A 81 0.61 6.17 16.77
N PHE A 82 1.48 6.94 16.11
CA PHE A 82 2.89 7.09 16.51
C PHE A 82 3.03 7.71 17.90
N THR A 83 2.18 8.69 18.26
CA THR A 83 2.19 9.30 19.60
C THR A 83 1.88 8.29 20.69
N LYS A 84 0.87 7.44 20.47
CA LYS A 84 0.45 6.42 21.44
C LYS A 84 1.41 5.23 21.53
N ASN A 85 2.33 5.07 20.57
CA ASN A 85 3.17 3.88 20.44
C ASN A 85 4.68 4.21 20.35
N ALA A 86 5.15 5.10 21.22
CA ALA A 86 6.56 5.55 21.26
C ALA A 86 7.60 4.43 21.52
N ARG A 87 7.13 3.21 21.88
CA ARG A 87 7.96 2.01 22.08
C ARG A 87 8.66 1.54 20.81
N PHE A 88 8.05 1.72 19.64
CA PHE A 88 8.65 1.30 18.38
C PHE A 88 9.50 2.42 17.78
N LYS A 89 10.72 2.07 17.37
CA LYS A 89 11.65 2.99 16.69
C LYS A 89 11.69 2.76 15.19
N LYS A 90 11.30 1.57 14.73
CA LYS A 90 11.18 1.20 13.33
C LYS A 90 9.73 0.87 13.02
N TRP A 91 9.28 1.29 11.85
CA TRP A 91 7.89 1.15 11.43
C TRP A 91 7.80 0.62 10.01
N VAL A 92 6.89 -0.33 9.81
CA VAL A 92 6.29 -0.56 8.50
C VAL A 92 4.91 0.08 8.45
N ALA A 93 4.50 0.56 7.28
CA ALA A 93 3.18 1.14 7.10
C ALA A 93 2.54 0.77 5.76
N PHE A 94 1.23 0.67 5.77
CA PHE A 94 0.42 0.47 4.57
C PHE A 94 -1.01 0.94 4.83
N GLY A 95 -1.73 1.17 3.74
CA GLY A 95 -3.15 1.48 3.76
C GLY A 95 -3.84 0.89 2.55
N LEU A 96 -5.04 1.39 2.23
CA LEU A 96 -5.77 0.95 1.05
C LEU A 96 -5.13 1.37 -0.28
N ASN A 97 -4.33 2.44 -0.30
CA ASN A 97 -3.76 3.05 -1.50
C ASN A 97 -2.43 3.77 -1.23
N ASP A 98 -1.84 4.34 -2.29
CA ASP A 98 -0.62 5.15 -2.22
C ASP A 98 -0.75 6.37 -1.31
N GLU A 99 -1.89 7.06 -1.34
CA GLU A 99 -2.14 8.27 -0.53
C GLU A 99 -2.14 7.95 0.97
N ALA A 100 -2.74 6.84 1.38
CA ALA A 100 -2.75 6.42 2.78
C ALA A 100 -1.34 6.04 3.27
N ALA A 101 -0.59 5.27 2.47
CA ALA A 101 0.80 4.96 2.77
C ALA A 101 1.67 6.24 2.82
N LEU A 102 1.42 7.19 1.92
CA LEU A 102 2.12 8.46 1.90
C LEU A 102 1.84 9.31 3.14
N GLY A 103 0.57 9.38 3.59
CA GLY A 103 0.20 10.12 4.79
C GLY A 103 0.94 9.60 6.02
N ALA A 104 1.08 8.28 6.15
CA ALA A 104 1.90 7.67 7.19
C ALA A 104 3.38 8.07 7.09
N VAL A 105 3.97 8.08 5.90
CA VAL A 105 5.37 8.50 5.69
C VAL A 105 5.56 9.97 6.07
N ARG A 106 4.65 10.86 5.66
CA ARG A 106 4.71 12.28 6.03
C ARG A 106 4.60 12.48 7.55
N ALA A 107 3.72 11.72 8.21
CA ALA A 107 3.59 11.76 9.67
C ALA A 107 4.85 11.26 10.37
N ALA A 108 5.47 10.21 9.85
CA ALA A 108 6.74 9.68 10.35
C ALA A 108 7.87 10.71 10.24
N GLU A 109 8.01 11.36 9.09
CA GLU A 109 9.01 12.40 8.84
C GLU A 109 8.88 13.59 9.80
N GLY A 110 7.65 14.07 10.05
CA GLY A 110 7.38 15.14 11.01
C GLY A 110 7.76 14.80 12.46
N ARG A 111 7.97 13.51 12.75
CA ARG A 111 8.38 12.98 14.07
C ARG A 111 9.83 12.52 14.10
N GLY A 112 10.59 12.78 13.04
CA GLY A 112 11.98 12.35 12.92
C GLY A 112 12.18 10.86 12.64
N ILE A 113 11.12 10.11 12.31
CA ILE A 113 11.22 8.72 11.86
C ILE A 113 11.49 8.76 10.34
N LYS A 114 12.77 8.66 9.97
CA LYS A 114 13.25 8.84 8.59
C LYS A 114 13.27 7.50 7.83
N GLN A 115 13.72 7.54 6.57
CA GLN A 115 13.75 6.40 5.64
C GLN A 115 14.46 5.13 6.15
N ASP A 116 15.42 5.28 7.07
CA ASP A 116 16.17 4.21 7.73
C ASP A 116 15.38 3.54 8.88
N ALA A 117 14.26 4.14 9.27
CA ALA A 117 13.37 3.69 10.33
C ALA A 117 11.89 3.61 9.89
N MET A 118 11.57 3.97 8.64
CA MET A 118 10.23 3.92 8.06
C MET A 118 10.26 3.17 6.74
N LEU A 119 9.32 2.24 6.57
CA LEU A 119 9.15 1.45 5.37
C LEU A 119 7.66 1.32 5.02
N ALA A 120 7.21 2.05 4.00
CA ALA A 120 5.84 2.04 3.56
C ALA A 120 5.70 1.49 2.14
N ILE A 121 4.66 0.69 1.92
CA ILE A 121 4.27 0.22 0.59
C ILE A 121 2.80 0.58 0.36
N GLY A 122 2.56 1.32 -0.73
CA GLY A 122 1.22 1.70 -1.19
C GLY A 122 0.59 0.69 -2.14
N ILE A 123 -0.59 1.04 -2.66
CA ILE A 123 -1.31 0.29 -3.70
C ILE A 123 -1.87 1.30 -4.70
N GLY A 124 -1.66 1.06 -5.98
CA GLY A 124 -2.18 1.91 -7.04
C GLY A 124 -1.17 2.10 -8.15
N GLY A 125 0.03 2.54 -7.79
CA GLY A 125 1.00 3.06 -8.74
C GLY A 125 0.61 4.43 -9.29
N SER A 126 -0.03 5.25 -8.46
CA SER A 126 -0.47 6.59 -8.83
C SER A 126 0.71 7.54 -9.06
N GLN A 127 0.43 8.73 -9.60
CA GLN A 127 1.45 9.78 -9.74
C GLN A 127 2.08 10.13 -8.39
N THR A 128 1.35 9.96 -7.28
CA THR A 128 1.85 10.10 -5.91
C THR A 128 3.07 9.21 -5.66
N ALA A 129 2.99 7.92 -6.01
CA ALA A 129 4.10 6.99 -5.84
C ALA A 129 5.28 7.35 -6.75
N LEU A 130 5.02 7.72 -8.01
CA LEU A 130 6.07 8.12 -8.96
C LEU A 130 6.82 9.36 -8.48
N ASN A 131 6.10 10.34 -7.92
CA ASN A 131 6.72 11.55 -7.36
C ASN A 131 7.63 11.21 -6.17
N GLU A 132 7.29 10.23 -5.33
CA GLU A 132 8.20 9.74 -4.28
C GLU A 132 9.43 9.04 -4.88
N PHE A 133 9.26 8.33 -5.99
CA PHE A 133 10.36 7.63 -6.64
C PHE A 133 11.34 8.54 -7.40
N THR A 134 10.94 9.77 -7.75
CA THR A 134 11.82 10.74 -8.44
C THR A 134 12.52 11.71 -7.51
N LYS A 135 12.18 11.73 -6.20
CA LYS A 135 12.88 12.57 -5.22
C LYS A 135 14.39 12.25 -5.20
N PRO A 136 15.28 13.27 -5.06
CA PRO A 136 16.74 13.05 -5.04
C PRO A 136 17.18 12.10 -3.91
N THR A 137 16.57 12.26 -2.73
CA THR A 137 16.77 11.37 -1.59
C THR A 137 15.58 10.43 -1.48
N PRO A 138 15.79 9.11 -1.30
CA PRO A 138 14.69 8.20 -1.01
C PRO A 138 13.97 8.60 0.28
N THR A 139 12.70 8.21 0.39
CA THR A 139 11.87 8.48 1.56
C THR A 139 11.46 7.18 2.22
N GLY A 140 10.67 7.25 3.30
CA GLY A 140 10.04 6.05 3.86
C GLY A 140 9.05 5.37 2.91
N PHE A 141 8.64 6.01 1.81
CA PHE A 141 7.80 5.41 0.77
C PHE A 141 8.66 4.55 -0.16
N PHE A 142 8.72 3.25 0.13
CA PHE A 142 9.62 2.32 -0.55
C PHE A 142 9.07 1.81 -1.88
N GLY A 143 7.77 1.52 -1.91
CA GLY A 143 7.16 0.83 -3.03
C GLY A 143 5.66 1.05 -3.12
N THR A 144 5.09 0.53 -4.20
CA THR A 144 3.65 0.45 -4.42
C THR A 144 3.32 -0.83 -5.17
N VAL A 145 2.22 -1.50 -4.83
CA VAL A 145 1.69 -2.57 -5.67
C VAL A 145 0.92 -1.91 -6.82
N LEU A 146 1.56 -1.84 -7.99
CA LEU A 146 0.97 -1.29 -9.21
C LEU A 146 -0.16 -2.20 -9.69
N ILE A 147 -1.37 -1.65 -9.78
CA ILE A 147 -2.53 -2.30 -10.40
C ILE A 147 -2.68 -1.80 -11.84
N SER A 148 -3.33 -2.54 -12.71
CA SER A 148 -3.42 -2.15 -14.13
C SER A 148 -4.55 -1.14 -14.39
N PRO A 149 -4.28 0.16 -14.62
CA PRO A 149 -5.33 1.11 -14.96
C PRO A 149 -5.96 0.81 -16.33
N ARG A 150 -5.23 0.15 -17.24
CA ARG A 150 -5.78 -0.32 -18.52
C ARG A 150 -6.91 -1.32 -18.30
N ARG A 151 -6.74 -2.28 -17.40
CA ARG A 151 -7.80 -3.26 -17.10
C ARG A 151 -9.01 -2.63 -16.42
N HIS A 152 -8.79 -1.61 -15.58
CA HIS A 152 -9.89 -0.94 -14.87
C HIS A 152 -10.62 0.09 -15.74
N GLY A 153 -9.92 0.77 -16.64
CA GLY A 153 -10.49 1.80 -17.52
C GLY A 153 -10.88 1.25 -18.89
N TYR A 154 -9.89 0.80 -19.67
CA TYR A 154 -10.09 0.42 -21.08
C TYR A 154 -10.95 -0.84 -21.21
N GLU A 155 -10.61 -1.93 -20.53
CA GLU A 155 -11.38 -3.19 -20.64
C GLU A 155 -12.82 -3.01 -20.14
N THR A 156 -13.04 -2.21 -19.11
CA THR A 156 -14.38 -1.86 -18.62
C THR A 156 -15.16 -1.08 -19.68
N ALA A 157 -14.55 -0.07 -20.31
CA ALA A 157 -15.20 0.71 -21.36
C ALA A 157 -15.56 -0.17 -22.57
N VAL A 158 -14.66 -1.07 -22.98
CA VAL A 158 -14.93 -2.05 -24.05
C VAL A 158 -16.08 -2.97 -23.65
N ALA A 159 -16.08 -3.51 -22.42
CA ALA A 159 -17.14 -4.40 -21.95
C ALA A 159 -18.52 -3.72 -21.95
N VAL A 160 -18.60 -2.45 -21.54
CA VAL A 160 -19.84 -1.66 -21.60
C VAL A 160 -20.27 -1.42 -23.04
N TYR A 161 -19.34 -1.06 -23.92
CA TYR A 161 -19.62 -0.83 -25.34
C TYR A 161 -20.14 -2.09 -26.04
N GLU A 162 -19.47 -3.23 -25.86
CA GLU A 162 -19.87 -4.52 -26.45
C GLU A 162 -21.23 -4.98 -25.94
N TRP A 163 -21.52 -4.74 -24.66
CA TRP A 163 -22.84 -5.07 -24.11
C TRP A 163 -23.94 -4.20 -24.74
N ALA A 164 -23.72 -2.89 -24.83
CA ALA A 164 -24.69 -1.94 -25.37
C ALA A 164 -24.95 -2.11 -26.87
N THR A 165 -23.93 -2.47 -27.65
CA THR A 165 -24.01 -2.50 -29.13
C THR A 165 -24.24 -3.90 -29.70
N ALA A 166 -23.78 -4.95 -29.01
CA ALA A 166 -23.83 -6.32 -29.50
C ALA A 166 -24.55 -7.28 -28.53
N GLY A 167 -25.09 -6.79 -27.41
CA GLY A 167 -25.77 -7.62 -26.40
C GLY A 167 -24.83 -8.57 -25.65
N LYS A 168 -23.51 -8.45 -25.82
CA LYS A 168 -22.51 -9.31 -25.18
C LYS A 168 -22.36 -8.96 -23.71
N LYS A 169 -23.10 -9.67 -22.85
CA LYS A 169 -23.08 -9.46 -21.41
C LYS A 169 -21.67 -9.70 -20.83
N PRO A 170 -21.11 -8.76 -20.05
CA PRO A 170 -19.80 -8.95 -19.44
C PRO A 170 -19.87 -9.96 -18.28
N PRO A 171 -18.72 -10.53 -17.86
CA PRO A 171 -18.63 -11.28 -16.61
C PRO A 171 -19.17 -10.45 -15.43
N PRO A 172 -19.91 -11.05 -14.49
CA PRO A 172 -20.45 -10.32 -13.34
C PRO A 172 -19.37 -9.78 -12.40
N VAL A 173 -18.20 -10.42 -12.37
CA VAL A 173 -17.05 -10.01 -11.56
C VAL A 173 -15.76 -10.26 -12.34
N THR A 174 -14.88 -9.26 -12.38
CA THR A 174 -13.51 -9.37 -12.88
C THR A 174 -12.55 -8.91 -11.79
N LEU A 175 -11.67 -9.80 -11.34
CA LEU A 175 -10.64 -9.47 -10.35
C LEU A 175 -9.29 -9.24 -11.04
N THR A 176 -8.61 -8.17 -10.65
CA THR A 176 -7.27 -7.84 -11.15
C THR A 176 -6.19 -8.20 -10.13
N SER A 177 -4.95 -8.27 -10.61
CA SER A 177 -3.73 -8.45 -9.84
C SER A 177 -2.92 -7.15 -9.82
N GLY A 178 -1.84 -7.14 -9.03
CA GLY A 178 -0.84 -6.10 -9.07
C GLY A 178 0.57 -6.65 -8.87
N VAL A 179 1.57 -5.81 -9.13
CA VAL A 179 2.99 -6.16 -9.06
C VAL A 179 3.71 -5.12 -8.21
N LEU A 180 4.58 -5.56 -7.30
CA LEU A 180 5.39 -4.63 -6.50
C LEU A 180 6.33 -3.83 -7.40
N MET A 181 6.16 -2.52 -7.33
CA MET A 181 6.95 -1.51 -8.02
C MET A 181 7.70 -0.66 -7.01
N THR A 182 9.00 -0.48 -7.22
CA THR A 182 9.90 0.33 -6.40
C THR A 182 10.68 1.29 -7.29
N ARG A 183 11.51 2.15 -6.69
CA ARG A 183 12.46 3.00 -7.42
C ARG A 183 13.35 2.21 -8.40
N ALA A 184 13.74 0.99 -8.03
CA ALA A 184 14.71 0.20 -8.77
C ALA A 184 14.14 -0.47 -10.03
N ASN A 185 12.84 -0.82 -10.02
CA ASN A 185 12.23 -1.61 -11.10
C ASN A 185 11.06 -0.90 -11.81
N GLN A 186 10.74 0.36 -11.46
CA GLN A 186 9.58 1.06 -12.00
C GLN A 186 9.51 1.10 -13.53
N ALA A 187 10.63 1.29 -14.22
CA ALA A 187 10.64 1.32 -15.68
C ALA A 187 10.26 -0.03 -16.29
N GLU A 188 10.78 -1.12 -15.73
CA GLU A 188 10.49 -2.48 -16.17
C GLU A 188 9.03 -2.86 -15.86
N VAL A 189 8.59 -2.66 -14.61
CA VAL A 189 7.24 -3.04 -14.16
C VAL A 189 6.17 -2.26 -14.93
N ARG A 190 6.38 -0.97 -15.20
CA ARG A 190 5.45 -0.18 -16.03
C ARG A 190 5.39 -0.68 -17.47
N LYS A 191 6.55 -0.99 -18.09
CA LYS A 191 6.61 -1.57 -19.43
C LYS A 191 5.87 -2.92 -19.50
N GLN A 192 6.08 -3.80 -18.52
CA GLN A 192 5.37 -5.08 -18.43
C GLN A 192 3.85 -4.89 -18.31
N MET A 193 3.41 -3.81 -17.65
CA MET A 193 2.01 -3.47 -17.43
C MET A 193 1.40 -2.62 -18.56
N GLY A 194 2.19 -2.27 -19.59
CA GLY A 194 1.77 -1.46 -20.73
C GLY A 194 1.51 0.02 -20.41
N LEU A 195 2.31 0.61 -19.52
CA LEU A 195 2.24 2.00 -19.04
C LEU A 195 3.54 2.80 -19.27
#